data_AF-A0A2P4Q1T4-F1
#
_entry.id   AF-A0A2P4Q1T4-F1
#
_cell.length_a   1.000
_cell.length_b   1.000
_cell.length_c   1.000
_cell.angle_alpha   90.00
_cell.angle_beta   90.00
_cell.angle_gamma   90.00
#
_symmetry.space_group_name_H-M   'P 1'
#
loop_
_entity.id
_entity.type
_entity.pdbx_description
1 polymer ?
#
loop_
_entity_poly.entity_id
_entity_poly.type
_entity_poly.pdbx_seq_one_letter_code
_entity_poly.pdbx_strand_id
1 'polypeptide(L)'
;MVMKWANDRDILNYIENKVYDEKFTWYRRLEILEELSGALDIIHSKDMVHKDIHCGNILMDDEDKFQFPAISDLGLCGSSSKTSEIPKGVFSFIAPEHLN
;
A
#
# COMPACT_ATOMS: atom_id res chain seq x y z
N MET A 1 16.47 -0.03 -9.70
CA MET A 1 16.53 0.64 -8.38
C MET A 1 16.90 -0.42 -7.35
N VAL A 2 17.64 -0.07 -6.30
CA VAL A 2 17.90 -0.96 -5.15
C VAL A 2 17.14 -0.39 -3.96
N MET A 3 16.31 -1.22 -3.31
CA MET A 3 15.44 -0.83 -2.19
C MET A 3 15.72 -1.72 -0.98
N LYS A 4 15.29 -1.27 0.21
CA LYS A 4 15.31 -2.07 1.44
C LYS A 4 14.44 -3.32 1.22
N TRP A 5 14.93 -4.48 1.68
CA TRP A 5 14.17 -5.72 1.68
C TRP A 5 13.12 -5.70 2.80
N ALA A 6 11.90 -6.19 2.50
CA ALA A 6 10.81 -6.34 3.47
C ALA A 6 10.65 -7.82 3.82
N ASN A 7 10.91 -8.19 5.07
CA ASN A 7 11.00 -9.59 5.49
C ASN A 7 9.66 -10.33 5.45
N ASP A 8 8.57 -9.64 5.75
CA ASP A 8 7.24 -10.25 5.82
C ASP A 8 6.43 -10.15 4.53
N ARG A 9 7.08 -9.73 3.43
CA ARG A 9 6.50 -9.65 2.08
C ARG A 9 5.31 -8.68 2.04
N ASP A 10 4.34 -8.94 1.16
CA ASP A 10 3.15 -8.11 1.03
C ASP A 10 2.14 -8.33 2.16
N ILE A 11 1.22 -7.38 2.32
CA ILE A 11 0.26 -7.37 3.44
C ILE A 11 -0.69 -8.56 3.44
N LEU A 12 -0.96 -9.17 2.27
CA LEU A 12 -1.79 -10.37 2.20
C LEU A 12 -1.05 -11.55 2.84
N ASN A 13 0.20 -11.79 2.42
CA ASN A 13 1.06 -12.79 3.03
C ASN A 13 1.26 -12.54 4.53
N TYR A 14 1.46 -11.27 4.93
CA TYR A 14 1.57 -10.89 6.34
C TYR A 14 0.32 -11.30 7.14
N ILE A 15 -0.88 -10.93 6.68
CA ILE A 15 -2.13 -11.25 7.38
C ILE A 15 -2.33 -12.75 7.49
N GLU A 16 -2.10 -13.51 6.41
CA GLU A 16 -2.23 -14.97 6.38
C GLU A 16 -1.31 -15.65 7.40
N ASN A 17 -0.07 -15.18 7.51
CA ASN A 17 0.89 -15.70 8.48
C ASN A 17 0.57 -15.32 9.93
N LYS A 18 -0.25 -14.28 10.14
CA LYS A 18 -0.58 -13.71 11.46
C LYS A 18 -1.98 -14.08 11.95
N VAL A 19 -2.75 -14.89 11.23
CA VAL A 19 -4.15 -15.23 11.58
C VAL A 19 -4.30 -15.76 13.01
N TYR A 20 -3.33 -16.53 13.49
CA TYR A 20 -3.32 -17.11 14.84
C TYR A 20 -2.33 -16.44 15.80
N ASP A 21 -1.71 -15.32 15.40
CA ASP A 21 -0.77 -14.57 16.25
C ASP A 21 -1.56 -13.68 17.21
N GLU A 22 -1.44 -13.94 18.53
CA GLU A 22 -2.08 -13.14 19.57
C GLU A 22 -1.65 -11.66 19.55
N LYS A 23 -0.48 -11.35 18.96
CA LYS A 23 0.00 -9.98 18.79
C LYS A 23 -0.66 -9.25 17.63
N PHE A 24 -1.28 -9.96 16.69
CA PHE A 24 -2.01 -9.37 15.57
C PHE A 24 -3.43 -8.94 15.97
N THR A 25 -3.46 -8.09 17.00
CA THR A 25 -4.66 -7.55 17.61
C THR A 25 -5.39 -6.56 16.69
N TRP A 26 -6.64 -6.24 17.01
CA TRP A 26 -7.36 -5.14 16.36
C TRP A 26 -6.62 -3.81 16.44
N TYR A 27 -5.94 -3.55 17.55
CA TYR A 27 -5.14 -2.35 17.73
C TYR A 27 -3.98 -2.31 16.72
N ARG A 28 -3.24 -3.42 16.56
CA ARG A 28 -2.17 -3.53 15.55
C ARG A 28 -2.68 -3.31 14.12
N ARG A 29 -3.88 -3.79 13.80
CA ARG A 29 -4.51 -3.56 12.49
C ARG A 29 -4.82 -2.08 12.26
N LEU A 30 -5.28 -1.38 13.30
CA LEU A 30 -5.54 0.06 13.24
C LEU A 30 -4.24 0.86 13.06
N GLU A 31 -3.17 0.51 13.77
CA GLU A 31 -1.85 1.15 13.58
C GLU A 31 -1.37 1.01 12.12
N ILE A 32 -1.50 -0.19 11.54
CA ILE A 32 -1.14 -0.41 10.12
C ILE A 32 -1.97 0.50 9.19
N LEU A 33 -3.27 0.63 9.44
CA LEU A 33 -4.15 1.48 8.63
C LEU A 33 -3.84 2.97 8.79
N GLU A 34 -3.51 3.42 10.00
CA GLU A 34 -3.11 4.80 10.30
C GLU A 34 -1.84 5.17 9.55
N GLU A 35 -0.81 4.32 9.62
CA GLU A 35 0.47 4.53 8.91
C GLU A 35 0.30 4.51 7.39
N LEU A 36 -0.53 3.61 6.85
CA LEU A 36 -0.87 3.60 5.43
C LEU A 36 -1.59 4.87 4.99
N SER A 37 -2.52 5.35 5.80
CA SER A 37 -3.23 6.60 5.53
C SER A 37 -2.26 7.79 5.51
N GLY A 38 -1.33 7.86 6.46
CA GLY A 38 -0.28 8.88 6.49
C GLY A 38 0.65 8.79 5.27
N ALA A 39 1.06 7.60 4.87
CA ALA A 39 1.89 7.39 3.69
C ALA A 39 1.17 7.83 2.39
N LEU A 40 -0.13 7.55 2.26
CA LEU A 40 -0.95 8.03 1.14
C LEU A 40 -1.11 9.56 1.15
N ASP A 41 -1.32 10.17 2.32
CA ASP A 41 -1.40 11.62 2.46
C ASP A 41 -0.11 12.30 1.99
N ILE A 42 1.06 11.72 2.33
CA ILE A 42 2.35 12.20 1.83
C ILE A 42 2.44 12.14 0.30
N ILE A 43 1.95 11.07 -0.34
CA ILE A 43 1.90 10.97 -1.81
C ILE A 43 0.99 12.05 -2.39
N HIS A 44 -0.21 12.21 -1.84
CA HIS A 44 -1.20 13.17 -2.31
C HIS A 44 -0.76 14.63 -2.09
N SER A 45 -0.03 14.92 -1.00
CA SER A 45 0.54 16.24 -0.73
C SER A 45 1.55 16.73 -1.79
N LYS A 46 2.03 15.81 -2.63
CA LYS A 46 2.93 16.09 -3.77
C LYS A 46 2.18 16.19 -5.10
N ASP A 47 0.85 16.32 -5.07
CA ASP A 47 -0.04 16.31 -6.25
C ASP A 47 0.07 15.01 -7.08
N MET A 48 0.42 13.90 -6.43
CA MET A 48 0.58 12.59 -7.06
C MET A 48 -0.49 11.62 -6.59
N VAL A 49 -0.81 10.64 -7.44
CA VAL A 49 -1.67 9.49 -7.13
C VAL A 49 -0.87 8.24 -7.45
N HIS A 50 -0.90 7.23 -6.58
CA HIS A 50 -0.16 5.98 -6.78
C HIS A 50 -0.63 5.18 -8.01
N LYS A 51 -1.95 5.18 -8.27
CA LYS A 51 -2.64 4.48 -9.37
C LYS A 51 -2.57 2.95 -9.37
N ASP A 52 -1.91 2.33 -8.38
CA ASP A 52 -1.76 0.87 -8.30
C ASP A 52 -1.65 0.39 -6.85
N ILE A 53 -2.44 1.00 -5.97
CA ILE A 53 -2.53 0.56 -4.58
C ILE A 53 -3.38 -0.72 -4.52
N HIS A 54 -2.76 -1.80 -4.06
CA HIS A 54 -3.39 -3.08 -3.75
C HIS A 54 -2.54 -3.84 -2.74
N CYS A 55 -3.04 -4.95 -2.20
CA CYS A 55 -2.35 -5.70 -1.13
C CYS A 55 -0.91 -6.08 -1.51
N GLY A 56 -0.68 -6.51 -2.75
CA GLY A 56 0.65 -6.87 -3.28
C GLY A 56 1.68 -5.74 -3.32
N ASN A 57 1.24 -4.47 -3.32
CA ASN A 57 2.13 -3.31 -3.31
C ASN A 57 2.27 -2.67 -1.92
N ILE A 58 1.69 -3.28 -0.88
CA ILE A 58 1.88 -2.89 0.52
C ILE A 58 2.79 -3.92 1.17
N LEU A 59 4.00 -3.51 1.58
CA LEU A 59 5.01 -4.39 2.16
C LEU A 59 5.06 -4.27 3.68
N MET A 60 5.41 -5.37 4.35
CA MET A 60 5.50 -5.48 5.80
C MET A 60 6.90 -5.94 6.23
N ASP A 61 7.38 -5.41 7.34
CA ASP A 61 8.66 -5.77 7.96
C ASP A 61 8.59 -5.53 9.48
N ASP A 62 8.15 -6.53 10.24
CA ASP A 62 8.11 -6.49 11.71
C ASP A 62 9.52 -6.49 12.34
N GLU A 63 10.57 -6.78 11.56
CA GLU A 63 11.97 -6.57 11.97
C GLU A 63 12.41 -5.11 11.86
N ASP A 64 11.68 -4.26 11.13
CA ASP A 64 11.90 -2.83 11.17
C ASP A 64 11.63 -2.29 12.58
N LYS A 65 12.45 -1.33 13.01
CA LYS A 65 12.31 -0.68 14.31
C LYS A 65 10.90 -0.14 14.56
N PHE A 66 10.25 0.34 13.50
CA PHE A 66 8.90 0.91 13.59
C PHE A 66 7.81 -0.10 13.23
N GLN A 67 8.17 -1.21 12.57
CA GLN A 67 7.22 -2.22 12.09
C GLN A 67 6.11 -1.61 11.23
N PHE A 68 6.41 -0.52 10.51
CA PHE A 68 5.40 0.18 9.73
C PHE A 68 5.26 -0.43 8.34
N PRO A 69 4.04 -0.43 7.78
CA PRO A 69 3.83 -0.81 6.40
C PRO A 69 4.53 0.17 5.44
N ALA A 70 4.96 -0.33 4.29
CA ALA A 70 5.51 0.50 3.22
C ALA A 70 4.67 0.37 1.95
N ILE A 71 4.30 1.50 1.36
CA ILE A 71 3.74 1.55 0.01
C ILE A 71 4.88 1.44 -1.00
N SER A 72 4.80 0.47 -1.89
CA SER A 72 5.83 0.11 -2.87
C SER A 72 5.30 0.21 -4.30
N ASP A 73 6.20 0.03 -5.28
CA ASP A 73 5.91 0.16 -6.72
C ASP A 73 5.27 1.49 -7.14
N LEU A 74 6.08 2.54 -7.10
CA LEU A 74 5.70 3.87 -7.59
C LEU A 74 5.78 3.99 -9.12
N GLY A 75 5.89 2.89 -9.88
CA GLY A 75 6.07 2.92 -11.34
C GLY A 75 4.90 3.55 -12.11
N LEU A 76 3.70 3.50 -11.53
CA LEU A 76 2.50 4.15 -12.07
C LEU A 76 2.15 5.46 -11.36
N CYS A 77 2.93 5.85 -10.35
CA CYS A 77 2.66 7.03 -9.56
C CYS A 77 2.83 8.31 -10.41
N GLY A 78 1.85 9.21 -10.36
CA GLY A 78 1.90 10.44 -11.15
C GLY A 78 0.73 11.37 -10.91
N SER A 79 0.74 12.53 -11.57
CA SER A 79 -0.26 13.57 -11.36
C SER A 79 -1.70 13.08 -11.61
N SER A 80 -2.63 13.56 -10.78
CA SER A 80 -4.07 13.38 -10.90
C SER A 80 -4.67 14.07 -12.12
N SER A 81 -3.98 15.06 -12.70
CA SER A 81 -4.51 15.94 -13.75
C SER A 81 -4.69 15.28 -15.13
N LYS A 82 -4.20 14.06 -15.33
CA LYS A 82 -4.33 13.35 -16.61
C LYS A 82 -5.58 12.46 -16.61
N THR A 83 -6.73 13.08 -16.85
CA THR A 83 -8.05 12.42 -16.88
C THR A 83 -8.30 11.52 -18.10
N SER A 84 -7.41 11.54 -19.10
CA SER A 84 -7.56 10.77 -20.35
C SER A 84 -6.66 9.53 -20.43
N GLU A 85 -6.07 9.09 -19.32
CA GLU A 85 -5.25 7.87 -19.31
C GLU A 85 -6.14 6.62 -19.20
N ILE A 86 -5.84 5.60 -20.01
CA ILE A 86 -6.41 4.25 -19.86
C ILE A 86 -6.21 3.83 -18.40
N PRO A 87 -7.24 3.27 -17.73
CA PRO A 87 -7.11 2.80 -16.35
C PRO A 87 -5.92 1.84 -16.23
N LYS A 88 -5.03 2.14 -15.28
CA LYS A 88 -3.86 1.31 -14.97
C LYS A 88 -4.00 0.75 -13.56
N GLY A 89 -3.34 -0.37 -13.32
CA GLY A 89 -3.33 -1.07 -12.05
C GLY A 89 -4.19 -2.34 -12.06
N VAL A 90 -4.31 -2.96 -10.89
CA VAL A 90 -5.05 -4.22 -10.74
C VAL A 90 -6.55 -3.99 -10.87
N PHE A 91 -7.19 -4.68 -11.84
CA PHE A 91 -8.61 -4.49 -12.20
C PHE A 91 -9.58 -4.45 -11.00
N SER A 92 -9.42 -5.37 -10.04
CA SER A 92 -10.29 -5.44 -8.84
C SER A 92 -10.15 -4.26 -7.87
N PHE A 93 -9.15 -3.40 -8.07
CA PHE A 93 -8.84 -2.23 -7.24
C PHE A 93 -9.03 -0.91 -8.01
N ILE A 94 -9.45 -0.96 -9.28
CA ILE A 94 -9.73 0.24 -10.07
C ILE A 94 -11.06 0.84 -9.59
N ALA A 95 -11.04 2.15 -9.31
CA ALA A 95 -12.21 2.89 -8.90
C ALA A 95 -13.28 2.94 -10.03
N PRO A 96 -14.58 2.83 -9.71
CA PRO A 96 -15.65 2.63 -10.70
C PRO A 96 -15.76 3.75 -11.75
N GLU A 97 -15.41 4.98 -11.41
CA GLU A 97 -15.39 6.13 -12.31
C GLU A 97 -14.43 5.96 -13.51
N HIS A 98 -13.47 5.03 -13.41
CA HIS A 98 -12.51 4.72 -14.47
C HIS A 98 -12.94 3.55 -15.37
N LEU A 99 -14.03 2.83 -15.05
CA LEU A 99 -14.47 1.64 -15.78
C LEU A 99 -15.63 1.90 -16.77
N ASN A 100 -16.03 3.16 -16.94
CA ASN A 100 -17.15 3.58 -17.79
C ASN A 100 -16.73 4.01 -19.19
#